data_AF-A0A6I3W574-F1
#
_entry.id   AF-A0A6I3W574-F1
#
_cell.length_a   1.000
_cell.length_b   1.000
_cell.length_c   1.000
_cell.angle_alpha   90.00
_cell.angle_beta   90.00
_cell.angle_gamma   90.00
#
_symmetry.space_group_name_H-M   'P 1'
#
loop_
_entity.id
_entity.type
_entity.pdbx_description
1 polymer ?
#
loop_
_entity_poly.entity_id
_entity_poly.type
_entity_poly.pdbx_seq_one_letter_code
_entity_poly.pdbx_strand_id
1 'polypeptide(L)'
;MISRRVFTYGLGALPLIYSAASSSKNISESSKTPNISEAEKSKHEKFMKMAIEQAKNNKTYPFGAVIVNEETGEVMAEGVNSGAMNPINHGEIVAINNFVDKHGNSGFKSLTLYTTGEPCSMCMSAIAWCGIPRVVWASSIEKIRASGIGQISISALEVAEKAKEFYQPDSLIAGVLASESDKLFDQRHNK
;
A
#
# COMPACT_ATOMS: atom_id res chain seq x y z
N MET A 1 38.36 20.93 -36.80
CA MET A 1 38.38 21.90 -35.69
C MET A 1 36.95 22.13 -35.22
N ILE A 2 36.52 21.40 -34.20
CA ILE A 2 35.16 21.50 -33.63
C ILE A 2 35.30 22.29 -32.33
N SER A 3 34.69 23.48 -32.29
CA SER A 3 34.75 24.41 -31.17
C SER A 3 33.99 23.86 -29.97
N ARG A 4 34.72 23.52 -28.90
CA ARG A 4 34.15 23.18 -27.58
C ARG A 4 33.70 24.48 -26.90
N ARG A 5 32.40 24.69 -26.77
CA ARG A 5 31.86 25.71 -25.85
C ARG A 5 31.98 25.19 -24.42
N VAL A 6 32.89 25.80 -23.66
CA VAL A 6 32.99 25.67 -22.21
C VAL A 6 31.84 26.48 -21.62
N PHE A 7 30.89 25.82 -20.97
CA PHE A 7 29.92 26.50 -20.11
C PHE A 7 30.54 26.60 -18.71
N THR A 8 30.94 27.81 -18.33
CA THR A 8 31.41 28.14 -16.99
C THR A 8 30.22 28.18 -16.03
N TYR A 9 30.26 27.36 -14.98
CA TYR A 9 29.30 27.39 -13.87
C TYR A 9 29.50 28.67 -13.05
N GLY A 10 28.51 29.56 -13.08
CA GLY A 10 28.41 30.69 -12.16
C GLY A 10 27.81 30.25 -10.83
N LEU A 11 28.58 30.40 -9.75
CA LEU A 11 28.13 30.25 -8.36
C LEU A 11 27.10 31.32 -8.01
N GLY A 12 26.02 30.91 -7.33
CA GLY A 12 25.10 31.87 -6.72
C GLY A 12 23.70 31.33 -6.43
N ALA A 13 23.58 30.23 -5.68
CA ALA A 13 22.30 29.82 -5.09
C ALA A 13 22.48 29.66 -3.58
N LEU A 14 21.93 30.61 -2.81
CA LEU A 14 21.79 30.48 -1.36
C LEU A 14 20.92 29.26 -1.03
N PRO A 15 21.23 28.48 0.02
CA PRO A 15 20.35 27.42 0.44
C PRO A 15 19.12 28.05 1.09
N LEU A 16 17.95 27.86 0.47
CA LEU A 16 16.67 28.05 1.14
C LEU A 16 16.56 26.97 2.22
N ILE A 17 16.87 27.34 3.45
CA ILE A 17 16.65 26.51 4.63
C ILE A 17 15.14 26.56 4.92
N TYR A 18 14.37 25.64 4.34
CA TYR A 18 12.98 25.44 4.75
C TYR A 18 12.97 24.71 6.08
N SER A 19 12.87 25.47 7.18
CA SER A 19 12.51 24.91 8.48
C SER A 19 11.04 24.51 8.44
N ALA A 20 10.77 23.24 8.13
CA ALA A 20 9.47 22.64 8.28
C ALA A 20 9.33 22.07 9.70
N ALA A 21 9.08 22.95 10.67
CA ALA A 21 8.50 22.54 11.94
C ALA A 21 6.97 22.61 11.82
N SER A 22 6.34 21.57 11.27
CA SER A 22 4.91 21.36 11.49
C SER A 22 4.73 20.23 12.48
N SER A 23 4.48 20.61 13.74
CA SER A 23 3.95 19.73 14.76
C SER A 23 2.54 19.30 14.34
N SER A 24 2.45 18.19 13.61
CA SER A 24 1.18 17.51 13.35
C SER A 24 0.86 16.67 14.58
N LYS A 25 -0.20 17.06 15.30
CA LYS A 25 -0.81 16.25 16.36
C LYS A 25 -1.03 14.83 15.81
N ASN A 26 -0.44 13.82 16.45
CA ASN A 26 -0.64 12.40 16.17
C ASN A 26 -2.11 12.03 16.42
N ILE A 27 -2.93 12.14 15.39
CA ILE A 27 -4.25 11.53 15.31
C ILE A 27 -4.02 10.17 14.65
N SER A 28 -4.21 9.08 15.39
CA SER A 28 -3.97 7.72 14.88
C SER A 28 -4.81 7.46 13.63
N GLU A 29 -4.23 6.85 12.60
CA GLU A 29 -4.93 6.56 11.34
C GLU A 29 -6.21 5.75 11.54
N SER A 30 -6.26 4.90 12.58
CA SER A 30 -7.45 4.14 12.97
C SER A 30 -8.67 5.03 13.29
N SER A 31 -8.47 6.30 13.64
CA SER A 31 -9.54 7.25 13.94
C SER A 31 -10.09 7.96 12.69
N LYS A 32 -9.43 7.81 11.54
CA LYS A 32 -9.84 8.39 10.25
C LYS A 32 -10.56 7.37 9.35
N THR A 33 -10.57 6.10 9.73
CA THR A 33 -11.26 5.01 9.03
C THR A 33 -12.60 4.68 9.69
N PRO A 34 -13.61 4.20 8.94
CA PRO A 34 -14.93 3.91 9.49
C PRO A 34 -14.89 2.85 10.60
N ASN A 35 -15.76 3.00 11.58
CA ASN A 35 -16.00 1.96 12.59
C ASN A 35 -16.88 0.87 11.97
N ILE A 36 -16.41 -0.38 12.00
CA ILE A 36 -17.08 -1.53 11.36
C ILE A 36 -17.79 -2.40 12.40
N SER A 37 -18.89 -3.03 12.01
CA SER A 37 -19.60 -3.98 12.88
C SER A 37 -18.78 -5.23 13.16
N GLU A 38 -19.13 -6.00 14.21
CA GLU A 38 -18.40 -7.23 14.55
C GLU A 38 -18.48 -8.29 13.42
N ALA A 39 -19.61 -8.36 12.71
CA ALA A 39 -19.78 -9.24 11.56
C ALA A 39 -18.87 -8.85 10.38
N GLU A 40 -18.77 -7.54 10.09
CA GLU A 40 -17.85 -7.03 9.06
C GLU A 40 -16.39 -7.26 9.47
N LYS A 41 -16.06 -7.05 10.74
CA LYS A 41 -14.72 -7.33 11.28
C LYS A 41 -14.31 -8.78 11.04
N SER A 42 -15.19 -9.74 11.37
CA SER A 42 -14.93 -11.17 11.14
C SER A 42 -14.66 -11.48 9.65
N LYS A 43 -15.43 -10.86 8.74
CA LYS A 43 -15.20 -10.95 7.29
C LYS A 43 -13.81 -10.44 6.91
N HIS A 44 -13.44 -9.25 7.37
CA HIS A 44 -12.15 -8.66 7.02
C HIS A 44 -10.97 -9.45 7.61
N GLU A 45 -11.09 -9.95 8.84
CA GLU A 45 -10.07 -10.80 9.45
C GLU A 45 -9.84 -12.10 8.67
N LYS A 46 -10.90 -12.72 8.14
CA LYS A 46 -10.79 -13.93 7.30
C LYS A 46 -9.88 -13.69 6.09
N PHE A 47 -10.13 -12.63 5.33
CA PHE A 47 -9.35 -12.35 4.11
C PHE A 47 -7.98 -11.74 4.42
N MET A 48 -7.86 -10.98 5.51
CA MET A 48 -6.55 -10.51 5.97
C MET A 48 -5.63 -11.67 6.38
N LYS A 49 -6.16 -12.74 7.00
CA LYS A 49 -5.38 -13.96 7.26
C LYS A 49 -4.81 -14.56 5.98
N MET A 50 -5.56 -14.53 4.88
CA MET A 50 -5.07 -15.02 3.59
C MET A 50 -3.93 -14.14 3.04
N ALA A 51 -4.05 -12.81 3.14
CA ALA A 51 -2.96 -11.90 2.78
C ALA A 51 -1.70 -12.14 3.64
N ILE A 52 -1.88 -12.41 4.94
CA ILE A 52 -0.80 -12.79 5.87
C ILE A 52 -0.16 -14.12 5.45
N GLU A 53 -0.92 -15.12 5.02
CA GLU A 53 -0.33 -16.36 4.48
C GLU A 53 0.49 -16.10 3.22
N GLN A 54 0.02 -15.22 2.32
CA GLN A 54 0.81 -14.80 1.16
C GLN A 54 2.13 -14.12 1.57
N ALA A 55 2.08 -13.21 2.55
CA ALA A 55 3.26 -12.51 3.05
C ALA A 55 4.34 -13.45 3.59
N LYS A 56 3.98 -14.59 4.19
CA LYS A 56 4.93 -15.59 4.70
C LYS A 56 5.80 -16.22 3.60
N ASN A 57 5.38 -16.15 2.34
CA ASN A 57 6.14 -16.65 1.19
C ASN A 57 7.35 -15.76 0.86
N ASN A 58 7.44 -14.55 1.41
CA ASN A 58 8.63 -13.69 1.30
C ASN A 58 8.99 -13.08 2.67
N LYS A 59 9.91 -13.73 3.39
CA LYS A 59 10.31 -13.31 4.75
C LYS A 59 11.13 -12.01 4.77
N THR A 60 11.81 -11.67 3.68
CA THR A 60 12.62 -10.45 3.58
C THR A 60 11.72 -9.22 3.40
N TYR A 61 10.69 -9.36 2.58
CA TYR A 61 9.69 -8.33 2.31
C TYR A 61 8.28 -8.93 2.44
N PRO A 62 7.77 -9.11 3.67
CA PRO A 62 6.53 -9.83 3.95
C PRO A 62 5.29 -8.96 3.65
N PHE A 63 5.17 -8.53 2.41
CA PHE A 63 4.03 -7.82 1.88
C PHE A 63 3.21 -8.78 1.02
N GLY A 64 2.06 -9.17 1.52
CA GLY A 64 1.10 -10.03 0.85
C GLY A 64 -0.20 -9.29 0.60
N ALA A 65 -0.89 -9.62 -0.49
CA ALA A 65 -2.19 -9.08 -0.83
C ALA A 65 -3.11 -10.15 -1.43
N VAL A 66 -4.42 -9.98 -1.24
CA VAL A 66 -5.46 -10.77 -1.90
C VAL A 66 -6.57 -9.85 -2.42
N ILE A 67 -7.11 -10.19 -3.59
CA ILE A 67 -8.23 -9.50 -4.22
C ILE A 67 -9.43 -10.44 -4.17
N VAL A 68 -10.54 -9.96 -3.62
CA VAL A 68 -11.74 -10.75 -3.34
C VAL A 68 -12.95 -10.10 -3.99
N ASN A 69 -13.83 -10.90 -4.58
CA ASN A 69 -15.14 -10.41 -5.00
C ASN A 69 -16.02 -10.14 -3.77
N GLU A 70 -16.48 -8.90 -3.63
CA GLU A 70 -17.18 -8.43 -2.43
C GLU A 70 -18.51 -9.15 -2.19
N GLU A 71 -19.22 -9.53 -3.27
CA GLU A 71 -20.54 -10.17 -3.22
C GLU A 71 -20.42 -11.68 -3.00
N THR A 72 -19.54 -12.35 -3.74
CA THR A 72 -19.43 -13.82 -3.70
C THR A 72 -18.46 -14.32 -2.62
N GLY A 73 -17.54 -13.46 -2.16
CA GLY A 73 -16.44 -13.84 -1.28
C GLY A 73 -15.37 -14.71 -1.95
N GLU A 74 -15.40 -14.83 -3.28
CA GLU A 74 -14.41 -15.57 -4.06
C GLU A 74 -13.07 -14.82 -4.10
N VAL A 75 -11.97 -15.55 -3.92
CA VAL A 75 -10.63 -15.00 -4.11
C VAL A 75 -10.30 -14.96 -5.59
N MET A 76 -10.20 -13.75 -6.13
CA MET A 76 -10.00 -13.51 -7.56
C MET A 76 -8.52 -13.59 -7.93
N ALA A 77 -7.64 -13.09 -7.06
CA ALA A 77 -6.19 -13.11 -7.23
C ALA A 77 -5.46 -12.95 -5.89
N GLU A 78 -4.19 -13.35 -5.87
CA GLU A 78 -3.30 -13.27 -4.72
C GLU A 78 -1.94 -12.73 -5.17
N GLY A 79 -1.19 -12.12 -4.27
CA GLY A 79 0.13 -11.58 -4.57
C GLY A 79 1.03 -11.53 -3.35
N VAL A 80 2.32 -11.77 -3.57
CA VAL A 80 3.39 -11.54 -2.61
C VAL A 80 4.45 -10.68 -3.28
N ASN A 81 5.07 -9.78 -2.52
CA ASN A 81 6.14 -8.93 -3.02
C ASN A 81 7.22 -9.76 -3.71
N SER A 82 7.55 -9.39 -4.95
CA SER A 82 8.64 -9.95 -5.75
C SER A 82 9.60 -8.84 -6.21
N GLY A 83 9.85 -7.87 -5.32
CA GLY A 83 10.71 -6.70 -5.52
C GLY A 83 12.13 -7.03 -6.00
N ALA A 84 12.64 -8.21 -5.65
CA ALA A 84 13.93 -8.71 -6.12
C ALA A 84 13.97 -8.97 -7.64
N MET A 85 12.82 -9.28 -8.24
CA MET A 85 12.67 -9.48 -9.69
C MET A 85 12.38 -8.16 -10.40
N ASN A 86 11.55 -7.30 -9.81
CA ASN A 86 11.24 -5.98 -10.31
C ASN A 86 10.89 -5.06 -9.12
N PRO A 87 11.56 -3.92 -8.93
CA PRO A 87 11.38 -3.07 -7.76
C PRO A 87 9.95 -2.56 -7.55
N ILE A 88 9.10 -2.52 -8.60
CA ILE A 88 7.70 -2.11 -8.46
C ILE A 88 6.74 -3.26 -8.13
N ASN A 89 7.21 -4.52 -8.11
CA ASN A 89 6.37 -5.68 -7.82
C ASN A 89 6.13 -5.86 -6.31
N HIS A 90 5.44 -4.89 -5.71
CA HIS A 90 4.88 -5.00 -4.37
C HIS A 90 3.71 -5.99 -4.35
N GLY A 91 3.30 -6.44 -3.16
CA GLY A 91 2.24 -7.45 -3.02
C GLY A 91 0.94 -7.05 -3.73
N GLU A 92 0.56 -5.78 -3.62
CA GLU A 92 -0.63 -5.21 -4.27
C GLU A 92 -0.50 -5.20 -5.80
N ILE A 93 0.66 -4.79 -6.32
CA ILE A 93 0.93 -4.77 -7.77
C ILE A 93 0.93 -6.19 -8.34
N VAL A 94 1.54 -7.14 -7.64
CA VAL A 94 1.54 -8.55 -8.05
C VAL A 94 0.12 -9.11 -8.05
N ALA A 95 -0.70 -8.82 -7.03
CA ALA A 95 -2.09 -9.26 -6.99
C ALA A 95 -2.93 -8.64 -8.13
N ILE A 96 -2.73 -7.36 -8.45
CA ILE A 96 -3.40 -6.67 -9.57
C ILE A 96 -2.99 -7.29 -10.91
N ASN A 97 -1.70 -7.53 -11.13
CA ASN A 97 -1.22 -8.16 -12.36
C ASN A 97 -1.79 -9.58 -12.51
N ASN A 98 -1.76 -10.38 -11.45
CA ASN A 98 -2.34 -11.73 -11.45
C ASN A 98 -3.85 -11.72 -11.71
N PHE A 99 -4.57 -10.71 -11.22
CA PHE A 99 -5.98 -10.50 -11.53
C PHE A 99 -6.17 -10.22 -13.03
N VAL A 100 -5.41 -9.28 -13.58
CA VAL A 100 -5.50 -8.89 -14.99
C VAL A 100 -5.14 -10.04 -15.91
N ASP A 101 -4.12 -10.83 -15.58
CA ASP A 101 -3.70 -12.00 -16.36
C ASP A 101 -4.78 -13.08 -16.42
N LYS A 102 -5.53 -13.27 -15.32
CA LYS A 102 -6.56 -14.31 -15.21
C LYS A 102 -7.95 -13.87 -15.71
N HIS A 103 -8.33 -12.62 -15.46
CA HIS A 103 -9.70 -12.12 -15.64
C HIS A 103 -9.80 -10.98 -16.65
N GLY A 104 -8.67 -10.47 -17.14
CA GLY A 104 -8.60 -9.30 -18.01
C GLY A 104 -8.62 -7.97 -17.24
N ASN A 105 -8.44 -6.88 -17.96
CA ASN A 105 -8.37 -5.52 -17.40
C ASN A 105 -9.77 -4.89 -17.22
N SER A 106 -10.64 -5.54 -16.45
CA SER A 106 -12.00 -5.05 -16.17
C SER A 106 -12.58 -5.67 -14.89
N GLY A 107 -13.76 -5.20 -14.44
CA GLY A 107 -14.48 -5.83 -13.32
C GLY A 107 -14.03 -5.43 -11.91
N PHE A 108 -13.15 -4.44 -11.76
CA PHE A 108 -12.61 -4.01 -10.45
C PHE A 108 -13.65 -3.45 -9.47
N LYS A 109 -14.79 -2.95 -9.95
CA LYS A 109 -15.80 -2.26 -9.13
C LYS A 109 -16.48 -3.16 -8.09
N SER A 110 -16.49 -4.48 -8.28
CA SER A 110 -17.05 -5.43 -7.31
C SER A 110 -15.98 -6.04 -6.40
N LEU A 111 -14.76 -5.49 -6.39
CA LEU A 111 -13.63 -6.09 -5.68
C LEU A 111 -13.27 -5.36 -4.39
N THR A 112 -12.64 -6.11 -3.49
CA THR A 112 -12.00 -5.62 -2.27
C THR A 112 -10.55 -6.13 -2.26
N LEU A 113 -9.60 -5.22 -2.04
CA LEU A 113 -8.19 -5.55 -1.89
C LEU A 113 -7.80 -5.56 -0.41
N TYR A 114 -7.24 -6.68 0.04
CA TYR A 114 -6.68 -6.84 1.38
C TYR A 114 -5.15 -6.90 1.29
N THR A 115 -4.42 -6.13 2.10
CA THR A 115 -2.95 -6.10 2.09
C THR A 115 -2.35 -6.06 3.50
N THR A 116 -1.21 -6.72 3.71
CA THR A 116 -0.58 -6.81 5.05
C THR A 116 0.05 -5.49 5.51
N GLY A 117 0.38 -4.59 4.59
CA GLY A 117 0.82 -3.25 4.90
C GLY A 117 -0.10 -2.22 4.25
N GLU A 118 -0.23 -1.05 4.86
CA GLU A 118 -0.86 0.10 4.23
C GLU A 118 -0.25 0.31 2.84
N PRO A 119 -1.08 0.41 1.77
CA PRO A 119 -0.57 0.60 0.43
C PRO A 119 0.31 1.85 0.37
N CYS A 120 1.56 1.68 -0.06
CA CYS A 120 2.43 2.82 -0.29
C CYS A 120 1.88 3.72 -1.40
N SER A 121 2.40 4.94 -1.55
CA SER A 121 1.84 5.91 -2.50
C SER A 121 1.75 5.40 -3.94
N MET A 122 2.70 4.56 -4.38
CA MET A 122 2.66 3.88 -5.67
C MET A 122 1.50 2.87 -5.74
N CYS A 123 1.40 1.96 -4.77
CA CYS A 123 0.36 0.93 -4.75
C CYS A 123 -1.04 1.55 -4.64
N MET A 124 -1.22 2.55 -3.78
CA MET A 124 -2.50 3.25 -3.65
C MET A 124 -2.89 3.97 -4.95
N SER A 125 -1.92 4.56 -5.65
CA SER A 125 -2.17 5.17 -6.97
C SER A 125 -2.57 4.13 -8.00
N ALA A 126 -1.92 2.95 -8.02
CA ALA A 126 -2.29 1.86 -8.92
C ALA A 126 -3.71 1.35 -8.64
N ILE A 127 -4.07 1.17 -7.37
CA ILE A 127 -5.42 0.79 -6.92
C ILE A 127 -6.46 1.81 -7.43
N ALA A 128 -6.15 3.11 -7.33
CA ALA A 128 -7.02 4.17 -7.82
C ALA A 128 -7.25 4.09 -9.34
N TRP A 129 -6.18 3.83 -10.12
CA TRP A 129 -6.28 3.64 -11.57
C TRP A 129 -7.07 2.38 -11.96
N CYS A 130 -6.98 1.30 -11.19
CA CYS A 130 -7.82 0.12 -11.37
C CYS A 130 -9.30 0.41 -11.04
N GLY A 131 -9.57 1.35 -10.13
CA GLY A 131 -10.91 1.65 -9.65
C GLY A 131 -11.46 0.59 -8.69
N ILE A 132 -10.60 -0.06 -7.89
CA ILE A 132 -11.03 -0.97 -6.82
C ILE A 132 -11.58 -0.12 -5.67
N PRO A 133 -12.87 -0.22 -5.30
CA PRO A 133 -13.47 0.75 -4.39
C PRO A 133 -13.23 0.44 -2.90
N ARG A 134 -12.74 -0.75 -2.56
CA ARG A 134 -12.58 -1.19 -1.16
C ARG A 134 -11.16 -1.66 -0.91
N VAL A 135 -10.50 -1.04 0.06
CA VAL A 135 -9.12 -1.38 0.45
C VAL A 135 -9.04 -1.57 1.95
N VAL A 136 -8.44 -2.68 2.37
CA VAL A 136 -8.31 -3.07 3.77
C VAL A 136 -6.86 -3.41 4.04
N TRP A 137 -6.26 -2.81 5.07
CA TRP A 137 -4.87 -3.07 5.42
C TRP A 137 -4.66 -3.36 6.90
N ALA A 138 -3.55 -4.03 7.21
CA ALA A 138 -3.16 -4.37 8.56
C ALA A 138 -2.22 -3.31 9.18
N SER A 139 -0.93 -3.34 8.87
CA SER A 139 0.08 -2.45 9.47
C SER A 139 0.10 -1.07 8.83
N SER A 140 0.31 0.00 9.61
CA SER A 140 0.47 1.37 9.07
C SER A 140 1.84 1.60 8.44
N ILE A 141 1.97 2.62 7.59
CA ILE A 141 3.26 3.09 7.05
C ILE A 141 4.24 3.41 8.18
N GLU A 142 3.79 4.02 9.28
CA GLU A 142 4.70 4.38 10.38
C GLU A 142 5.28 3.14 11.05
N LYS A 143 4.46 2.12 11.26
CA LYS A 143 4.92 0.85 11.84
C LYS A 143 5.87 0.11 10.92
N ILE A 144 5.57 0.05 9.63
CA ILE A 144 6.46 -0.53 8.62
C ILE A 144 7.81 0.20 8.62
N ARG A 145 7.82 1.54 8.70
CA ARG A 145 9.04 2.34 8.80
C ARG A 145 9.83 2.03 10.08
N ALA A 146 9.15 1.89 11.21
CA ALA A 146 9.78 1.57 12.48
C ALA A 146 10.49 0.19 12.47
N SER A 147 10.08 -0.74 11.59
CA SER A 147 10.76 -2.03 11.37
C SER A 147 12.03 -1.93 10.50
N GLY A 148 12.37 -0.73 10.02
CA GLY A 148 13.54 -0.47 9.18
C GLY A 148 13.29 -0.62 7.66
N ILE A 149 12.03 -0.65 7.22
CA ILE A 149 11.67 -0.66 5.81
C ILE A 149 11.36 0.77 5.34
N GLY A 150 12.07 1.23 4.31
CA GLY A 150 11.81 2.54 3.71
C GLY A 150 10.39 2.62 3.13
N GLN A 151 9.63 3.63 3.53
CA GLN A 151 8.35 4.00 2.93
C GLN A 151 8.32 5.50 2.72
N ILE A 152 7.66 5.95 1.65
CA ILE A 152 7.33 7.37 1.48
C ILE A 152 6.27 7.72 2.53
N SER A 153 6.45 8.82 3.26
CA SER A 153 5.52 9.30 4.30
C SER A 153 4.27 9.96 3.72
N ILE A 154 3.60 9.29 2.78
CA ILE A 154 2.31 9.69 2.20
C ILE A 154 1.36 8.53 2.45
N SER A 155 0.30 8.77 3.23
CA SER A 155 -0.68 7.74 3.57
C SER A 155 -1.57 7.37 2.39
N ALA A 156 -2.15 6.17 2.46
CA ALA A 156 -3.13 5.71 1.48
C ALA A 156 -4.35 6.65 1.42
N LEU A 157 -4.75 7.19 2.58
CA LEU A 157 -5.83 8.20 2.67
C LEU A 157 -5.45 9.49 1.94
N GLU A 158 -4.21 9.97 2.07
CA GLU A 158 -3.75 11.16 1.37
C GLU A 158 -3.76 10.95 -0.15
N VAL A 159 -3.28 9.80 -0.64
CA VAL A 159 -3.33 9.50 -2.07
C VAL A 159 -4.77 9.44 -2.58
N ALA A 160 -5.68 8.77 -1.85
CA ALA A 160 -7.08 8.70 -2.23
C ALA A 160 -7.73 10.09 -2.32
N GLU A 161 -7.49 10.96 -1.34
CA GLU A 161 -7.99 12.34 -1.33
C GLU A 161 -7.46 13.14 -2.53
N LYS A 162 -6.20 12.94 -2.91
CA LYS A 162 -5.62 13.60 -4.10
C LYS A 162 -6.14 13.04 -5.43
N ALA A 163 -6.72 11.84 -5.44
CA ALA A 163 -7.28 11.19 -6.63
C ALA A 163 -8.79 11.42 -6.82
N LYS A 164 -9.45 12.16 -5.92
CA LYS A 164 -10.92 12.28 -5.84
C LYS A 164 -11.66 12.74 -7.10
N GLU A 165 -10.96 13.38 -8.03
CA GLU A 165 -11.54 13.80 -9.31
C GLU A 165 -12.01 12.61 -10.16
N PHE A 166 -11.37 11.45 -10.04
CA PHE A 166 -11.71 10.25 -10.80
C PHE A 166 -11.88 8.98 -9.95
N TYR A 167 -11.41 8.99 -8.71
CA TYR A 167 -11.44 7.83 -7.81
C TYR A 167 -12.03 8.21 -6.45
N GLN A 168 -13.19 7.63 -6.14
CA GLN A 168 -13.90 7.82 -4.88
C GLN A 168 -14.15 6.42 -4.29
N PRO A 169 -13.26 5.91 -3.41
CA PRO A 169 -13.42 4.59 -2.84
C PRO A 169 -14.66 4.52 -1.94
N ASP A 170 -15.37 3.40 -2.00
CA ASP A 170 -16.47 3.09 -1.08
C ASP A 170 -15.97 2.98 0.36
N SER A 171 -14.78 2.36 0.56
CA SER A 171 -14.26 2.09 1.90
C SER A 171 -12.75 1.91 1.94
N LEU A 172 -12.11 2.57 2.91
CA LEU A 172 -10.69 2.43 3.25
C LEU A 172 -10.60 2.07 4.74
N ILE A 173 -10.19 0.85 5.06
CA ILE A 173 -10.20 0.30 6.44
C ILE A 173 -8.78 -0.05 6.87
N ALA A 174 -8.34 0.54 7.97
CA ALA A 174 -7.01 0.34 8.54
C ALA A 174 -7.04 -0.65 9.72
N GLY A 175 -5.89 -1.26 10.02
CA GLY A 175 -5.63 -1.91 11.30
C GLY A 175 -6.20 -3.32 11.47
N VAL A 176 -6.76 -3.93 10.43
CA VAL A 176 -7.32 -5.30 10.53
C VAL A 176 -6.15 -6.28 10.73
N LEU A 177 -6.10 -6.96 11.87
CA LEU A 177 -5.00 -7.87 12.24
C LEU A 177 -3.61 -7.22 12.19
N ALA A 178 -3.52 -5.92 12.53
CA ALA A 178 -2.26 -5.18 12.57
C ALA A 178 -1.20 -5.89 13.43
N SER A 179 -1.57 -6.36 14.63
CA SER A 179 -0.67 -7.06 15.55
C SER A 179 -0.06 -8.34 14.96
N GLU A 180 -0.77 -9.09 14.11
CA GLU A 180 -0.19 -10.25 13.43
C GLU A 180 0.77 -9.83 12.32
N SER A 181 0.39 -8.83 11.52
CA SER A 181 1.21 -8.36 10.41
C SER A 181 2.50 -7.66 10.89
N ASP A 182 2.40 -6.85 11.95
CA ASP A 182 3.52 -6.17 12.60
C ASP A 182 4.64 -7.12 13.00
N LYS A 183 4.28 -8.31 13.50
CA LYS A 183 5.25 -9.35 13.86
C LYS A 183 6.05 -9.84 12.64
N LEU A 184 5.44 -9.91 11.46
CA LEU A 184 6.15 -10.30 10.24
C LEU A 184 7.20 -9.26 9.88
N PHE A 185 6.86 -7.97 9.97
CA PHE A 185 7.80 -6.88 9.68
C PHE A 185 8.93 -6.82 10.71
N ASP A 186 8.63 -6.97 12.00
CA ASP A 186 9.64 -6.95 13.06
C ASP A 186 10.61 -8.15 12.98
N GLN A 187 10.15 -9.30 12.48
CA GLN A 187 10.94 -10.53 12.41
C GLN A 187 11.79 -10.65 11.12
N ARG A 188 11.68 -9.72 10.16
CA ARG A 188 12.34 -9.82 8.85
C ARG A 188 13.87 -9.92 8.91
N HIS A 189 14.49 -9.41 9.97
CA HIS A 189 15.95 -9.38 10.17
C HIS A 189 16.48 -10.55 11.01
N ASN A 190 15.61 -11.44 11.52
CA ASN A 190 15.99 -12.50 12.45
C ASN A 190 16.50 -13.79 11.77
N LYS A 191 17.02 -13.73 10.52
CA LYS A 191 17.62 -14.87 9.82
C LYS A 191 18.77 -14.48 8.92
#